data_AF-X1CJJ2-F1
#
_entry.id   AF-X1CJJ2-F1
#
_cell.length_a   1.000
_cell.length_b   1.000
_cell.length_c   1.000
_cell.angle_alpha   90.00
_cell.angle_beta   90.00
_cell.angle_gamma   90.00
#
_symmetry.space_group_name_H-M   'P 1'
#
loop_
_entity.id
_entity.type
_entity.pdbx_description
1 polymer ?
#
loop_
_entity_poly.entity_id
_entity_poly.type
_entity_poly.pdbx_seq_one_letter_code
_entity_poly.pdbx_strand_id
1 'polypeptide(L)' 'MPVSLVRLNIKGISYSQTQSGAYALVLSEEDGERTLPIIIGL' A
#
# COMPACT_ATOMS: atom_id res chain seq x y z
N MET A 1 -3.90 -22.10 12.64
CA MET A 1 -2.56 -21.49 12.82
C MET A 1 -2.81 -20.03 13.17
N PRO A 2 -2.23 -19.47 14.25
CA PRO A 2 -2.48 -18.07 14.58
C PRO A 2 -1.96 -17.20 13.43
N VAL A 3 -2.68 -16.13 13.11
CA VAL A 3 -2.30 -15.21 12.04
C VAL A 3 -1.11 -14.39 12.56
N SER A 4 0.07 -14.55 11.94
CA SER A 4 1.25 -13.75 12.26
C SER A 4 1.12 -12.36 11.64
N LEU A 5 1.49 -11.33 12.41
CA LEU A 5 1.63 -9.98 11.87
C LEU A 5 2.78 -9.96 10.86
N VAL A 6 2.59 -9.22 9.77
CA VAL A 6 3.59 -9.04 8.72
C VAL A 6 3.96 -7.57 8.65
N ARG A 7 5.26 -7.28 8.60
CA ARG A 7 5.76 -5.92 8.42
C ARG A 7 5.75 -5.54 6.94
N LEU A 8 5.25 -4.34 6.68
CA LEU A 8 5.15 -3.78 5.33
C LEU A 8 6.01 -2.51 5.21
N ASN A 9 6.61 -2.32 4.04
CA ASN A 9 7.33 -1.13 3.62
C ASN A 9 6.57 -0.40 2.50
N ILE A 10 6.77 0.92 2.40
CA ILE A 10 6.21 1.69 1.29
C ILE A 10 7.08 1.48 0.05
N LYS A 11 6.49 0.88 -0.99
CA LYS A 11 7.13 0.66 -2.29
C LYS A 11 6.93 1.84 -3.24
N GLY A 12 5.82 2.56 -3.12
CA GLY A 12 5.55 3.75 -3.93
C GLY A 12 4.27 4.47 -3.56
N ILE A 13 4.16 5.73 -3.98
CA ILE A 13 2.97 6.56 -3.85
C ILE A 13 2.67 7.23 -5.20
N SER A 14 1.42 7.24 -5.62
CA SER A 14 0.96 8.02 -6.77
C SER A 14 -0.27 8.85 -6.41
N TYR A 15 -0.34 10.07 -6.94
CA TYR A 15 -1.45 10.98 -6.74
C TYR A 15 -2.40 10.91 -7.94
N SER A 16 -3.69 10.71 -7.69
CA SER A 16 -4.70 10.77 -8.74
C SER A 16 -5.02 12.23 -9.06
N GLN A 17 -4.47 12.76 -10.15
CA GLN A 17 -4.81 14.11 -10.62
C GLN A 17 -6.26 14.22 -11.12
N THR A 18 -6.85 13.12 -11.61
CA THR A 18 -8.19 13.08 -12.22
C THR A 18 -9.33 12.92 -11.20
N GLN A 19 -9.05 12.33 -10.04
CA GLN A 19 -9.98 12.20 -8.93
C GLN A 19 -9.35 12.91 -7.74
N SER A 20 -9.49 14.24 -7.74
CA SER A 20 -8.80 15.14 -6.84
C SER A 20 -9.06 14.74 -5.39
N GLY A 21 -8.02 14.32 -4.67
CA GLY A 21 -8.10 13.99 -3.25
C GLY A 21 -7.66 12.57 -2.87
N ALA A 22 -7.47 11.66 -3.83
CA ALA A 22 -7.04 10.28 -3.58
C ALA A 22 -5.59 10.00 -3.99
N TYR A 23 -4.91 9.20 -3.16
CA TYR A 23 -3.56 8.68 -3.39
C TYR A 23 -3.61 7.16 -3.43
N ALA A 24 -2.86 6.56 -4.36
CA ALA A 24 -2.57 5.14 -4.31
C ALA A 24 -1.21 4.92 -3.63
N LEU A 25 -1.24 4.20 -2.52
CA LEU A 25 -0.07 3.71 -1.81
C LEU A 25 0.15 2.26 -2.18
N VAL A 26 1.37 1.91 -2.57
CA VAL A 26 1.76 0.53 -2.81
C VAL A 26 2.66 0.09 -1.68
N LEU A 27 2.21 -0.89 -0.90
CA LEU A 27 2.99 -1.51 0.17
C LEU A 27 3.56 -2.84 -0.30
N SER A 28 4.74 -3.20 0.17
CA SER A 28 5.31 -4.54 -0.01
C SER A 28 5.73 -5.12 1.33
N GLU A 29 5.76 -6.45 1.42
CA GLU A 29 6.36 -7.11 2.58
C GLU A 29 7.84 -6.73 2.73
N GLU A 30 8.31 -6.65 3.97
CA GLU A 30 9.74 -6.43 4.25
C GLU A 30 10.59 -7.61 3.78
N ASP A 31 10.12 -8.84 4.02
CA ASP A 31 10.84 -10.09 3.72
C ASP A 31 10.04 -11.01 2.77
N GLY A 32 9.37 -10.46 1.75
CA GLY A 32 8.54 -11.24 0.84
C GLY A 32 8.17 -10.54 -0.46
N GLU A 33 7.45 -11.26 -1.33
CA GLU A 33 7.10 -10.81 -2.68
C GLU A 33 5.68 -10.22 -2.78
N ARG A 34 4.90 -10.28 -1.69
CA ARG A 34 3.51 -9.81 -1.72
C ARG A 34 3.46 -8.28 -1.73
N THR A 35 2.53 -7.75 -2.51
CA THR A 35 2.27 -6.31 -2.63
C THR A 35 0.81 -6.05 -2.28
N LEU A 36 0.56 -5.00 -1.51
CA LEU A 36 -0.77 -4.55 -1.09
C LEU A 36 -0.99 -3.10 -1.57
N PRO A 37 -1.83 -2.87 -2.59
CA PRO A 37 -2.27 -1.53 -2.96
C PRO A 37 -3.34 -1.03 -1.98
N ILE A 38 -3.23 0.22 -1.54
CA ILE A 38 -4.20 0.91 -0.69
C ILE A 38 -4.53 2.26 -1.32
N ILE A 39 -5.81 2.61 -1.39
CA ILE A 39 -6.25 3.97 -1.73
C ILE A 39 -6.50 4.72 -0.44
N ILE A 40 -5.87 5.88 -0.28
CA ILE A 40 -6.08 6.80 0.85
C ILE A 40 -6.54 8.16 0.31
N GLY A 41 -7.53 8.77 0.95
CA GLY A 41 -8.11 10.04 0.48
C GLY A 41 -9.64 10.01 0.43
N LEU A 42 -10.21 11.06 -0.15
CA LEU A 42 -11.66 11.30 -0.27
C LEU A 42 -12.24 10.79 -1.61
#